data_AF-F0IDB9-F1
#
_entry.id   AF-F0IDB9-F1
#
_cell.length_a   1.000
_cell.length_b   1.000
_cell.length_c   1.000
_cell.angle_alpha   90.00
_cell.angle_beta   90.00
_cell.angle_gamma   90.00
#
_symmetry.space_group_name_H-M   'P 1'
#
loop_
_entity.id
_entity.type
_entity.pdbx_description
1 polymer ?
#
loop_
_entity_poly.entity_id
_entity_poly.type
_entity_poly.pdbx_seq_one_letter_code
_entity_poly.pdbx_strand_id
1 'polypeptide(L)'
;MLKNLYNTFISETEYIKKENGKVIIDEKLLFRLHSYLTDDLVENRERGVIRTRPVRITGTEYTPPKDLIEIQKRISEIMELQERLTNPFEKALFLHCNIAKLQPFIDGNKRTSRMVESIVLMNENIVPIFSISEDDFEKYKTGLLHFYETGDYSKYADYFLERKLNYLQNFTQEDLKEEFQKSTGRKQKF
;
A
#
# COMPACT_ATOMS: atom_id res chain seq x y z
N MET A 1 4.30 1.20 17.39
CA MET A 1 4.24 0.63 16.02
C MET A 1 2.86 0.07 15.66
N LEU A 2 2.39 -1.04 16.25
CA LEU A 2 1.09 -1.66 15.86
C LEU A 2 -0.11 -0.73 16.08
N LYS A 3 -0.09 0.05 17.16
CA LYS A 3 -1.13 1.06 17.45
C LYS A 3 -1.29 2.08 16.33
N ASN A 4 -0.18 2.62 15.79
CA ASN A 4 -0.22 3.62 14.73
C ASN A 4 -0.81 3.04 13.44
N LEU A 5 -0.39 1.82 13.09
CA LEU A 5 -0.91 1.12 11.93
C LEU A 5 -2.42 0.89 12.06
N TYR A 6 -2.85 0.35 13.20
CA TYR A 6 -4.26 0.11 13.48
C TYR A 6 -5.08 1.40 13.44
N ASN A 7 -4.67 2.44 14.17
CA ASN A 7 -5.39 3.71 14.21
C ASN A 7 -5.48 4.36 12.82
N THR A 8 -4.38 4.36 12.07
CA THR A 8 -4.36 4.91 10.69
C THR A 8 -5.29 4.11 9.80
N PHE A 9 -5.22 2.77 9.84
CA PHE A 9 -6.08 1.92 9.02
C PHE A 9 -7.56 2.14 9.32
N ILE A 10 -7.94 2.17 10.60
CA ILE A 10 -9.33 2.39 11.03
C ILE A 10 -9.80 3.78 10.59
N SER A 11 -9.01 4.83 10.81
CA SER A 11 -9.35 6.20 10.41
C SER A 11 -9.62 6.31 8.91
N GLU A 12 -8.75 5.75 8.06
CA GLU A 12 -8.96 5.79 6.61
C GLU A 12 -10.14 4.92 6.16
N THR A 13 -10.33 3.75 6.79
CA THR A 13 -11.50 2.89 6.54
C THR A 13 -12.81 3.58 6.90
N GLU A 14 -12.86 4.24 8.05
CA GLU A 14 -14.03 5.00 8.50
C GLU A 14 -14.33 6.16 7.55
N TYR A 15 -13.31 6.91 7.14
CA TYR A 15 -13.46 8.00 6.18
C TYR A 15 -14.06 7.51 4.85
N ILE A 16 -13.51 6.43 4.28
CA ILE A 16 -14.00 5.84 3.03
C ILE A 16 -15.47 5.41 3.17
N LYS A 17 -15.82 4.78 4.30
CA LYS A 17 -17.19 4.29 4.59
C LYS A 17 -18.22 5.39 4.84
N LYS A 18 -17.85 6.45 5.56
CA LYS A 18 -18.82 7.47 6.02
C LYS A 18 -19.36 8.34 4.89
N GLU A 19 -18.67 8.41 3.76
CA GLU A 19 -19.01 9.33 2.67
C GLU A 19 -19.32 8.67 1.33
N ASN A 20 -19.31 7.32 1.24
CA ASN A 20 -19.09 6.66 -0.06
C ASN A 20 -17.84 7.27 -0.77
N GLY A 21 -16.93 7.82 0.04
CA GLY A 21 -15.96 8.80 -0.38
C GLY A 21 -14.68 8.08 -0.77
N LYS A 22 -14.18 8.38 -1.97
CA LYS A 22 -12.85 7.92 -2.36
C LYS A 22 -11.81 8.86 -1.75
N VAL A 23 -10.82 8.31 -1.07
CA VAL A 23 -9.64 9.08 -0.63
C VAL A 23 -8.86 9.47 -1.87
N ILE A 24 -8.59 10.77 -2.02
CA ILE A 24 -7.73 11.27 -3.10
C ILE A 24 -6.29 10.84 -2.80
N ILE A 25 -5.67 10.16 -3.76
CA ILE A 25 -4.29 9.67 -3.65
C ILE A 25 -3.35 10.72 -4.23
N ASP A 26 -2.85 11.60 -3.37
CA ASP A 26 -1.92 12.68 -3.71
C ASP A 26 -0.72 12.73 -2.75
N GLU A 27 0.18 13.69 -2.95
CA GLU A 27 1.36 13.89 -2.09
C GLU A 27 0.96 14.20 -0.64
N LYS A 28 -0.14 14.93 -0.44
CA LYS A 28 -0.62 15.30 0.91
C LYS A 28 -1.03 14.05 1.66
N LEU A 29 -1.75 13.13 1.02
CA LEU A 29 -2.07 11.83 1.60
C LEU A 29 -0.80 11.08 1.94
N LEU A 30 0.15 10.97 1.01
CA LEU A 30 1.40 10.23 1.21
C LEU A 30 2.16 10.74 2.46
N PHE A 31 2.33 12.05 2.59
CA PHE A 31 3.02 12.67 3.72
C PHE A 31 2.24 12.54 5.03
N ARG A 32 0.91 12.70 4.99
CA ARG A 32 0.03 12.52 6.17
C ARG A 32 0.09 11.08 6.69
N LEU A 33 -0.04 10.09 5.80
CA LEU A 33 0.03 8.67 6.17
C LEU A 33 1.38 8.33 6.79
N HIS A 34 2.48 8.76 6.17
CA HIS A 34 3.80 8.55 6.75
C HIS A 34 3.87 9.16 8.17
N SER A 35 3.45 10.42 8.32
CA SER A 35 3.45 11.10 9.62
C SER A 35 2.68 10.31 10.70
N TYR A 36 1.50 9.78 10.39
CA TYR A 36 0.71 8.99 11.35
C TYR A 36 1.35 7.62 11.63
N LEU A 37 1.85 6.94 10.60
CA LEU A 37 2.44 5.61 10.75
C LEU A 37 3.74 5.63 11.55
N THR A 38 4.51 6.72 11.46
CA THR A 38 5.82 6.87 12.12
C THR A 38 5.78 7.70 13.38
N ASP A 39 4.59 8.00 13.91
CA ASP A 39 4.43 8.65 15.22
C ASP A 39 5.18 7.89 16.33
N ASP A 40 5.99 8.59 17.11
CA ASP A 40 6.90 8.00 18.12
C ASP A 40 7.87 6.91 17.59
N LEU A 41 8.07 6.79 16.27
CA LEU A 41 9.02 5.85 15.65
C LEU A 41 10.19 6.57 14.96
N VAL A 42 9.99 7.82 14.55
CA VAL A 42 11.02 8.70 14.01
C VAL A 42 10.93 10.06 14.71
N GLU A 43 11.97 10.88 14.59
CA GLU A 43 11.95 12.23 15.17
C GLU A 43 10.81 13.06 14.56
N ASN A 44 10.16 13.89 15.37
CA ASN A 44 9.00 14.68 14.90
C ASN A 44 9.30 15.56 13.67
N ARG A 45 10.54 16.05 13.53
CA ARG A 45 10.96 16.84 12.36
C ARG A 45 11.10 16.03 11.06
N GLU A 46 11.14 14.70 11.15
CA GLU A 46 11.26 13.78 10.01
C GLU A 46 9.93 13.14 9.63
N ARG A 47 8.85 13.41 10.40
CA ARG A 47 7.53 12.83 10.17
C ARG A 47 6.81 13.51 9.02
N GLY A 48 6.61 12.76 7.94
CA GLY A 48 5.84 13.21 6.77
C GLY A 48 6.63 14.21 5.92
N VAL A 49 7.96 14.19 6.04
CA VAL A 49 8.86 15.10 5.36
C VAL A 49 9.85 14.27 4.54
N ILE A 50 10.17 14.73 3.33
CA ILE A 50 11.20 14.11 2.49
C ILE A 50 12.52 14.08 3.25
N ARG A 51 13.19 12.93 3.24
CA ARG A 51 14.47 12.78 3.95
C ARG A 51 15.55 13.68 3.35
N THR A 52 16.42 14.18 4.22
CA THR A 52 17.62 14.94 3.84
C THR A 52 18.89 14.10 3.88
N ARG A 53 18.78 12.85 4.37
CA ARG A 53 19.89 11.91 4.53
C ARG A 53 19.75 10.74 3.56
N PRO A 54 20.85 10.13 3.08
CA PRO A 54 20.78 8.93 2.27
C PRO A 54 20.30 7.74 3.10
N VAL A 55 19.58 6.81 2.45
CA VAL A 55 19.16 5.52 3.01
C VAL A 55 19.60 4.40 2.10
N ARG A 56 19.66 3.17 2.63
CA ARG A 56 19.91 1.95 1.87
C ARG A 56 18.77 0.96 2.08
N ILE A 57 18.54 0.11 1.11
CA ILE A 57 17.59 -1.00 1.22
C ILE A 57 18.40 -2.28 1.41
N THR A 58 18.21 -2.96 2.54
CA THR A 58 18.88 -4.24 2.79
C THR A 58 18.43 -5.31 1.80
N GLY A 59 19.41 -6.04 1.22
CA GLY A 59 19.17 -7.17 0.32
C GLY A 59 19.14 -6.83 -1.18
N THR A 60 19.56 -5.63 -1.57
CA THR A 60 19.64 -5.15 -2.95
C THR A 60 20.83 -4.21 -3.12
N GLU A 61 21.42 -4.18 -4.31
CA GLU A 61 22.46 -3.21 -4.70
C GLU A 61 21.86 -1.88 -5.16
N TYR A 62 20.55 -1.86 -5.44
CA TYR A 62 19.81 -0.64 -5.75
C TYR A 62 19.99 0.40 -4.65
N THR A 63 20.42 1.59 -5.05
CA THR A 63 20.56 2.76 -4.17
C THR A 63 19.51 3.80 -4.55
N PRO A 64 18.59 4.16 -3.63
CA PRO A 64 17.60 5.21 -3.86
C PRO A 64 18.26 6.58 -4.14
N PRO A 65 17.59 7.48 -4.90
CA PRO A 65 18.11 8.82 -5.15
C PRO A 65 18.29 9.58 -3.83
N LYS A 66 19.34 10.40 -3.72
CA LYS A 66 19.65 11.16 -2.49
C LYS A 66 19.29 12.64 -2.56
N ASP A 67 19.14 13.16 -3.78
CA ASP A 67 18.85 14.56 -4.00
C ASP A 67 17.37 14.86 -3.70
N LEU A 68 17.13 15.91 -2.92
CA LEU A 68 15.79 16.25 -2.45
C LEU A 68 14.87 16.68 -3.61
N ILE A 69 15.42 17.42 -4.58
CA ILE A 69 14.67 17.90 -5.75
C ILE A 69 14.31 16.70 -6.63
N GLU A 70 15.24 15.76 -6.82
CA GLU A 70 14.98 14.52 -7.52
C GLU A 70 13.89 13.69 -6.83
N ILE A 71 13.98 13.48 -5.51
CA ILE A 71 12.95 12.72 -4.78
C ILE A 71 11.58 13.38 -4.94
N GLN A 72 11.48 14.70 -4.73
CA GLN A 72 10.23 15.44 -4.89
C GLN A 72 9.66 15.29 -6.30
N LYS A 73 10.51 15.44 -7.33
CA LYS A 73 10.11 15.24 -8.72
C LYS A 73 9.57 13.84 -8.97
N ARG A 74 10.23 12.80 -8.45
CA ARG A 74 9.79 11.40 -8.58
C ARG A 74 8.47 11.14 -7.86
N ILE A 75 8.23 11.75 -6.70
CA ILE A 75 6.93 11.67 -6.01
C ILE A 75 5.84 12.24 -6.94
N SER A 76 6.05 13.45 -7.47
CA SER A 76 5.08 14.09 -8.36
C SER A 76 4.83 13.25 -9.63
N GLU A 77 5.87 12.69 -10.24
CA GLU A 77 5.76 11.77 -11.38
C GLU A 77 4.91 10.53 -11.03
N ILE A 78 5.12 9.92 -9.85
CA ILE A 78 4.34 8.77 -9.38
C ILE A 78 2.87 9.15 -9.20
N MET A 79 2.59 10.31 -8.57
CA MET A 79 1.22 10.77 -8.33
C MET A 79 0.49 11.14 -9.62
N GLU A 80 1.18 11.63 -10.64
CA GLU A 80 0.59 11.90 -11.96
C GLU A 80 0.33 10.58 -12.71
N LEU A 81 1.28 9.66 -12.74
CA LEU A 81 1.17 8.41 -13.49
C LEU A 81 0.06 7.50 -12.96
N GLN A 82 -0.14 7.43 -11.64
CA GLN A 82 -1.19 6.59 -11.06
C GLN A 82 -2.60 7.02 -11.47
N GLU A 83 -2.83 8.30 -11.83
CA GLU A 83 -4.14 8.78 -12.28
C GLU A 83 -4.57 8.12 -13.60
N ARG A 84 -3.59 7.72 -14.43
CA ARG A 84 -3.80 7.08 -15.73
C ARG A 84 -4.12 5.58 -15.60
N LEU A 85 -3.88 4.98 -14.43
CA LEU A 85 -4.16 3.57 -14.18
C LEU A 85 -5.63 3.40 -13.76
N THR A 86 -6.40 2.68 -14.56
CA THR A 86 -7.83 2.44 -14.29
C THR A 86 -8.07 1.14 -13.54
N ASN A 87 -7.22 0.12 -13.75
CA ASN A 87 -7.30 -1.13 -13.02
C ASN A 87 -6.79 -0.93 -11.56
N PRO A 88 -7.63 -1.19 -10.54
CA PRO A 88 -7.23 -0.95 -9.15
C PRO A 88 -6.07 -1.82 -8.68
N PHE A 89 -5.92 -3.04 -9.22
CA PHE A 89 -4.81 -3.91 -8.87
C PHE A 89 -3.50 -3.38 -9.44
N GLU A 90 -3.49 -2.97 -10.71
CA GLU A 90 -2.32 -2.36 -11.34
C GLU A 90 -1.93 -1.06 -10.63
N LYS A 91 -2.92 -0.22 -10.28
CA LYS A 91 -2.69 1.01 -9.51
C LYS A 91 -2.09 0.72 -8.14
N ALA A 92 -2.62 -0.27 -7.42
CA ALA A 92 -2.14 -0.66 -6.10
C ALA A 92 -0.69 -1.17 -6.15
N LEU A 93 -0.37 -2.06 -7.10
CA LEU A 93 0.99 -2.54 -7.35
C LEU A 93 1.93 -1.40 -7.70
N PHE A 94 1.54 -0.55 -8.65
CA PHE A 94 2.34 0.57 -9.12
C PHE A 94 2.71 1.50 -7.96
N LEU A 95 1.72 1.95 -7.20
CA LEU A 95 1.96 2.85 -6.06
C LEU A 95 2.82 2.18 -4.99
N HIS A 96 2.52 0.94 -4.63
CA HIS A 96 3.30 0.22 -3.63
C HIS A 96 4.77 0.15 -4.04
N CYS A 97 5.04 -0.44 -5.20
CA CYS A 97 6.39 -0.77 -5.66
C CYS A 97 7.22 0.50 -5.86
N ASN A 98 6.67 1.53 -6.52
CA ASN A 98 7.43 2.75 -6.80
C ASN A 98 7.70 3.60 -5.55
N ILE A 99 6.74 3.72 -4.63
CA ILE A 99 6.97 4.43 -3.36
C ILE A 99 8.01 3.67 -2.51
N ALA A 100 7.88 2.33 -2.44
CA ALA A 100 8.81 1.49 -1.69
C ALA A 100 10.23 1.51 -2.31
N LYS A 101 10.36 1.63 -3.63
CA LYS A 101 11.65 1.77 -4.33
C LYS A 101 12.25 3.17 -4.11
N LEU A 102 11.44 4.22 -4.25
CA LEU A 102 11.91 5.61 -4.13
C LEU A 102 12.47 5.93 -2.73
N GLN A 103 11.92 5.31 -1.68
CA GLN A 103 12.29 5.56 -0.28
C GLN A 103 12.30 7.07 0.05
N PRO A 104 11.18 7.80 -0.10
CA PRO A 104 11.18 9.26 0.10
C PRO A 104 11.41 9.70 1.55
N PHE A 105 11.20 8.82 2.53
CA PHE A 105 11.31 9.11 3.96
C PHE A 105 12.50 8.43 4.62
N ILE A 106 12.87 8.89 5.82
CA ILE A 106 14.04 8.37 6.56
C ILE A 106 13.85 6.91 7.02
N ASP A 107 12.61 6.53 7.34
CA ASP A 107 12.14 5.17 7.65
C ASP A 107 10.64 5.11 7.28
N GLY A 108 9.97 3.96 7.43
CA GLY A 108 8.52 3.85 7.26
C GLY A 108 8.06 3.72 5.81
N ASN A 109 8.97 3.75 4.82
CA ASN A 109 8.64 3.71 3.39
C ASN A 109 7.76 2.51 3.01
N LYS A 110 8.18 1.28 3.36
CA LYS A 110 7.42 0.05 3.07
C LYS A 110 6.10 -0.08 3.85
N ARG A 111 5.97 0.63 4.99
CA ARG A 111 4.72 0.67 5.77
C ARG A 111 3.74 1.64 5.14
N THR A 112 4.24 2.80 4.74
CA THR A 112 3.47 3.84 4.04
C THR A 112 3.01 3.34 2.68
N SER A 113 3.88 2.67 1.90
CA SER A 113 3.50 2.11 0.60
C SER A 113 2.38 1.06 0.69
N ARG A 114 2.41 0.18 1.69
CA ARG A 114 1.31 -0.78 1.97
C ARG A 114 0.03 -0.10 2.41
N MET A 115 0.11 0.99 3.17
CA MET A 115 -1.09 1.75 3.54
C MET A 115 -1.71 2.41 2.31
N VAL A 116 -0.90 2.99 1.43
CA VAL A 116 -1.38 3.54 0.14
C VAL A 116 -2.00 2.43 -0.72
N GLU A 117 -1.35 1.27 -0.84
CA GLU A 117 -1.91 0.09 -1.51
C GLU A 117 -3.27 -0.31 -0.93
N SER A 118 -3.40 -0.30 0.40
CA SER A 118 -4.66 -0.61 1.09
C SER A 118 -5.75 0.38 0.72
N ILE A 119 -5.45 1.67 0.72
CA ILE A 119 -6.41 2.73 0.41
C ILE A 119 -6.87 2.65 -1.04
N VAL A 120 -5.97 2.34 -1.99
CA VAL A 120 -6.35 2.11 -3.40
C VAL A 120 -7.41 1.01 -3.50
N LEU A 121 -7.19 -0.11 -2.82
CA LEU A 121 -8.12 -1.24 -2.86
C LEU A 121 -9.44 -0.90 -2.16
N MET A 122 -9.37 -0.29 -0.98
CA MET A 122 -10.56 0.10 -0.21
C MET A 122 -11.42 1.13 -0.95
N ASN A 123 -10.82 2.06 -1.69
CA ASN A 123 -11.54 3.01 -2.55
C ASN A 123 -12.41 2.32 -3.62
N GLU A 124 -12.04 1.11 -4.04
CA GLU A 124 -12.81 0.29 -4.97
C GLU A 124 -13.57 -0.86 -4.29
N ASN A 125 -13.79 -0.78 -2.98
CA ASN A 125 -14.47 -1.80 -2.17
C ASN A 125 -13.78 -3.18 -2.19
N ILE A 126 -12.47 -3.22 -2.42
CA ILE A 126 -11.67 -4.43 -2.39
C ILE A 126 -10.99 -4.55 -1.03
N VAL A 127 -11.13 -5.71 -0.38
CA VAL A 127 -10.45 -5.98 0.89
C VAL A 127 -8.92 -6.04 0.66
N PRO A 128 -8.13 -5.23 1.37
CA PRO A 128 -6.68 -5.32 1.33
C PRO A 128 -6.22 -6.55 2.12
N ILE A 129 -5.35 -7.36 1.51
CA ILE A 129 -4.90 -8.65 2.06
C ILE A 129 -3.38 -8.65 2.05
N PHE A 130 -2.77 -8.82 3.22
CA PHE A 130 -1.33 -8.87 3.39
C PHE A 130 -0.85 -10.18 3.99
N SER A 131 0.47 -10.32 4.02
CA SER A 131 1.23 -11.39 4.67
C SER A 131 0.74 -11.69 6.08
N ILE A 132 0.48 -12.97 6.38
CA ILE A 132 0.18 -13.44 7.75
C ILE A 132 1.17 -14.51 8.22
N SER A 133 1.97 -15.07 7.31
CA SER A 133 3.01 -16.06 7.61
C SER A 133 4.41 -15.56 7.27
N GLU A 134 5.43 -16.27 7.76
CA GLU A 134 6.83 -16.03 7.41
C GLU A 134 7.12 -16.29 5.92
N ASP A 135 6.55 -17.34 5.33
CA ASP A 135 6.70 -17.67 3.91
C ASP A 135 6.17 -16.55 3.01
N ASP A 136 4.98 -16.05 3.33
CA ASP A 136 4.39 -14.91 2.63
C ASP A 136 5.28 -13.66 2.71
N PHE A 137 5.97 -13.47 3.84
CA PHE A 137 6.81 -12.30 4.05
C PHE A 137 8.09 -12.39 3.21
N GLU A 138 8.65 -13.59 3.06
CA GLU A 138 9.79 -13.83 2.17
C GLU A 138 9.39 -13.69 0.69
N LYS A 139 8.20 -14.15 0.28
CA LYS A 139 7.66 -13.91 -1.08
C LYS A 139 7.48 -12.41 -1.37
N TYR A 140 6.88 -11.68 -0.43
CA TYR A 140 6.76 -10.22 -0.49
C TYR A 140 8.12 -9.53 -0.68
N LYS A 141 9.09 -9.91 0.15
CA LYS A 141 10.43 -9.32 0.12
C LYS A 141 11.14 -9.65 -1.19
N THR A 142 11.08 -10.89 -1.64
CA THR A 142 11.66 -11.36 -2.92
C THR A 142 11.06 -10.60 -4.10
N GLY A 143 9.73 -10.44 -4.14
CA GLY A 143 9.06 -9.69 -5.19
C GLY A 143 9.49 -8.22 -5.25
N LEU A 144 9.62 -7.57 -4.09
CA LEU A 144 10.10 -6.19 -4.03
C LEU A 144 11.57 -6.05 -4.45
N LEU A 145 12.45 -6.94 -3.98
CA LEU A 145 13.86 -6.89 -4.35
C LEU A 145 14.05 -7.10 -5.86
N HIS A 146 13.31 -8.04 -6.45
CA HIS A 146 13.28 -8.21 -7.92
C HIS A 146 12.87 -6.92 -8.64
N PHE A 147 11.82 -6.24 -8.17
CA PHE A 147 11.39 -4.96 -8.73
C PHE A 147 12.43 -3.84 -8.55
N TYR A 148 13.14 -3.80 -7.42
CA TYR A 148 14.17 -2.79 -7.18
C TYR A 148 15.32 -2.90 -8.18
N GLU A 149 15.76 -4.11 -8.49
CA GLU A 149 16.86 -4.36 -9.43
C GLU A 149 16.44 -4.20 -10.89
N THR A 150 15.24 -4.65 -11.25
CA THR A 150 14.86 -4.82 -12.67
C THR A 150 13.79 -3.84 -13.16
N GLY A 151 12.99 -3.28 -12.26
CA GLY A 151 11.77 -2.54 -12.61
C GLY A 151 10.60 -3.42 -13.06
N ASP A 152 10.76 -4.75 -13.02
CA ASP A 152 9.72 -5.72 -13.37
C ASP A 152 8.80 -6.02 -12.17
N TYR A 153 7.49 -5.85 -12.36
CA TYR A 153 6.48 -6.06 -11.34
C TYR A 153 6.08 -7.52 -11.16
N SER A 154 6.44 -8.41 -12.10
CA SER A 154 5.91 -9.77 -12.20
C SER A 154 5.95 -10.53 -10.88
N LYS A 155 7.10 -10.57 -10.20
CA LYS A 155 7.26 -11.30 -8.93
C LYS A 155 6.45 -10.73 -7.77
N TYR A 156 6.30 -9.40 -7.72
CA TYR A 156 5.42 -8.78 -6.72
C TYR A 156 3.95 -9.00 -7.07
N ALA A 157 3.60 -9.02 -8.36
CA ALA A 157 2.25 -9.33 -8.83
C ALA A 157 1.85 -10.76 -8.50
N ASP A 158 2.74 -11.73 -8.72
CA ASP A 158 2.53 -13.14 -8.35
C ASP A 158 2.19 -13.25 -6.87
N TYR A 159 3.04 -12.67 -6.00
CA TYR A 159 2.79 -12.62 -4.56
C TYR A 159 1.42 -11.98 -4.24
N PHE A 160 1.17 -10.79 -4.78
CA PHE A 160 -0.03 -10.02 -4.49
C PHE A 160 -1.32 -10.77 -4.89
N LEU A 161 -1.32 -11.44 -6.05
CA LEU A 161 -2.46 -12.21 -6.54
C LEU A 161 -2.62 -13.53 -5.77
N GLU A 162 -1.53 -14.24 -5.48
CA GLU A 162 -1.54 -15.47 -4.70
C GLU A 162 -2.17 -15.24 -3.32
N ARG A 163 -1.83 -14.14 -2.65
CA ARG A 163 -2.43 -13.77 -1.35
C ARG A 163 -3.95 -13.61 -1.42
N LYS A 164 -4.46 -13.01 -2.49
CA LYS A 164 -5.90 -12.84 -2.69
C LYS A 164 -6.59 -14.16 -3.00
N LEU A 165 -5.99 -14.99 -3.86
CA LEU A 165 -6.51 -16.31 -4.20
C LEU A 165 -6.59 -17.20 -2.96
N ASN A 166 -5.52 -17.27 -2.16
CA ASN A 166 -5.47 -18.06 -0.94
C ASN A 166 -6.52 -17.59 0.09
N TYR A 167 -6.73 -16.27 0.21
CA TYR A 167 -7.80 -15.74 1.06
C TYR A 167 -9.18 -16.17 0.58
N LEU A 168 -9.46 -16.08 -0.72
CA LEU A 168 -10.75 -16.48 -1.30
C LEU A 168 -11.00 -17.99 -1.21
N GLN A 169 -9.95 -18.82 -1.29
CA GLN A 169 -10.04 -20.27 -1.15
C GLN A 169 -10.45 -20.72 0.26
N ASN A 170 -10.26 -19.87 1.28
CA ASN A 170 -10.72 -20.15 2.64
C ASN A 170 -12.23 -19.96 2.83
N PHE A 171 -12.94 -19.49 1.80
CA PHE A 171 -14.40 -19.37 1.80
C PHE A 171 -15.02 -20.47 0.92
N THR A 172 -16.05 -21.13 1.44
CA THR A 172 -16.89 -22.00 0.61
C THR A 172 -17.71 -21.17 -0.37
N GLN A 173 -18.27 -21.80 -1.42
CA GLN A 173 -19.21 -21.11 -2.31
C GLN A 173 -20.45 -20.59 -1.57
N GLU A 174 -20.83 -21.22 -0.46
CA GLU A 174 -21.96 -20.79 0.38
C GLU A 174 -21.60 -19.54 1.18
N ASP A 175 -20.38 -19.48 1.75
CA ASP A 175 -19.88 -18.30 2.46
C ASP A 175 -19.81 -17.07 1.53
N LEU A 176 -19.29 -17.26 0.30
CA LEU A 176 -19.21 -16.20 -0.70
C LEU A 176 -20.60 -15.70 -1.14
N LYS A 177 -21.58 -16.60 -1.25
CA LYS A 177 -22.97 -16.24 -1.56
C LYS A 177 -23.64 -15.47 -0.43
N GLU A 178 -23.43 -15.87 0.82
CA GLU A 178 -23.94 -15.15 1.99
C GLU A 178 -23.35 -13.74 2.11
N GLU A 179 -22.02 -13.60 1.97
CA GLU A 179 -21.31 -12.32 1.96
C GLU A 179 -21.83 -11.40 0.84
N PHE A 180 -22.03 -11.94 -0.37
CA PHE A 180 -22.58 -11.20 -1.50
C PHE A 180 -24.04 -10.76 -1.24
N GLN A 181 -24.86 -11.58 -0.60
CA GLN A 181 -26.24 -11.22 -0.22
C GLN A 181 -26.28 -10.15 0.88
N LYS A 182 -25.38 -10.24 1.89
CA LYS A 182 -25.24 -9.26 2.97
C LYS A 182 -24.79 -7.89 2.43
N SER A 183 -23.83 -7.87 1.50
CA SER A 183 -23.31 -6.64 0.88
C SER A 183 -24.27 -5.98 -0.11
N THR A 184 -25.18 -6.74 -0.74
CA THR A 184 -26.17 -6.20 -1.70
C THR A 184 -27.53 -5.85 -1.09
N GLY A 185 -27.71 -6.02 0.22
CA GLY A 185 -28.92 -5.64 0.95
C GLY A 185 -30.19 -6.42 0.60
N ARG A 186 -30.11 -7.47 -0.23
CA ARG A 186 -31.26 -8.29 -0.61
C ARG A 186 -31.44 -9.44 0.38
N LYS A 187 -32.16 -9.19 1.49
CA LYS A 187 -32.84 -10.28 2.21
C LYS A 187 -33.92 -10.85 1.29
N GLN A 188 -33.74 -12.06 0.79
CA GLN A 188 -34.86 -12.84 0.25
C GLN A 188 -35.83 -13.11 1.41
N LYS A 189 -37.01 -12.50 1.36
CA LYS A 189 -38.16 -12.93 2.16
C LYS A 189 -38.60 -14.28 1.59
N PHE A 190 -38.55 -15.31 2.42
CA PHE A 190 -39.48 -16.44 2.30
C PHE A 190 -40.75 -16.09 3.08
#